data_AF-A0A2G6FHN3-F1
#
_entry.id   AF-A0A2G6FHN3-F1
#
_cell.length_a   1.000
_cell.length_b   1.000
_cell.length_c   1.000
_cell.angle_alpha   90.00
_cell.angle_beta   90.00
_cell.angle_gamma   90.00
#
_symmetry.space_group_name_H-M   'P 1'
#
loop_
_entity.id
_entity.type
_entity.pdbx_description
1 polymer ?
#
loop_
_entity_poly.entity_id
_entity_poly.type
_entity_poly.pdbx_seq_one_letter_code
_entity_poly.pdbx_strand_id
1 'polypeptide(L)'
;MNGELPGREITEDTALGGRIRVRQFRSGYRFSIDAVLLAHEAARRPGESVVDLGTGCGIISLIIGYLRPQRRICGVEYDTGSVRLARENIKSNQMADRITILEGDIRRLRRQDLGPDMTPDLLVSNPPFRPVNAGRINPDTRRAAARHELTLTLADLAAAARRLLNKNGRFLVIYPAWRCAELLAALSNQDLAPKRLRPVYSRPEARDARLLLVEAVRSGRPGLEFLRPLYLHEGRTPDETGKNGRPDYSAEVARMLEPAREAESAGLR
;
A
#
# COMPACT_ATOMS: atom_id res chain seq x y z
N MET A 1 -29.95 -12.05 7.70
CA MET A 1 -30.47 -10.97 6.84
C MET A 1 -29.30 -10.35 6.11
N ASN A 2 -29.21 -10.60 4.81
CA ASN A 2 -28.08 -10.21 3.96
C ASN A 2 -28.10 -8.70 3.74
N GLY A 3 -27.26 -7.97 4.48
CA GLY A 3 -27.03 -6.54 4.28
C GLY A 3 -26.16 -6.30 3.05
N GLU A 4 -26.69 -6.54 1.86
CA GLU A 4 -26.06 -6.06 0.63
C GLU A 4 -26.31 -4.55 0.52
N LEU A 5 -25.26 -3.76 0.76
CA LEU A 5 -25.23 -2.34 0.42
C LEU A 5 -25.50 -2.22 -1.09
N PRO A 6 -26.54 -1.50 -1.53
CA PRO A 6 -26.88 -1.40 -2.94
C PRO A 6 -25.78 -0.69 -3.73
N GLY A 7 -25.36 -1.28 -4.86
CA GLY A 7 -24.80 -0.51 -5.97
C GLY A 7 -23.30 -0.63 -6.31
N ARG A 8 -22.56 -1.62 -5.79
CA ARG A 8 -21.20 -1.89 -6.30
C ARG A 8 -21.00 -3.38 -6.59
N GLU A 9 -20.93 -3.73 -7.88
CA GLU A 9 -20.58 -5.08 -8.32
C GLU A 9 -19.21 -5.47 -7.72
N ILE A 10 -19.08 -6.71 -7.26
CA ILE A 10 -17.84 -7.24 -6.69
C ILE A 10 -17.23 -8.21 -7.70
N THR A 11 -15.93 -8.07 -7.96
CA THR A 11 -15.15 -8.99 -8.80
C THR A 11 -14.01 -9.60 -7.99
N GLU A 12 -13.57 -10.80 -8.35
CA GLU A 12 -12.37 -11.43 -7.79
C GLU A 12 -11.19 -11.29 -8.75
N ASP A 13 -10.04 -10.91 -8.21
CA ASP A 13 -8.75 -10.92 -8.89
C ASP A 13 -7.76 -11.76 -8.09
N THR A 14 -6.56 -11.94 -8.64
CA THR A 14 -5.47 -12.63 -7.93
C THR A 14 -4.20 -11.80 -7.90
N ALA A 15 -3.37 -12.05 -6.87
CA ALA A 15 -2.02 -11.52 -6.73
C ALA A 15 -1.02 -12.65 -6.46
N LEU A 16 0.26 -12.35 -6.64
CA LEU A 16 1.38 -13.28 -6.43
C LEU A 16 1.28 -14.58 -7.24
N GLY A 17 0.89 -14.49 -8.51
CA GLY A 17 0.72 -15.65 -9.39
C GLY A 17 -0.40 -16.59 -8.94
N GLY A 18 -1.55 -16.04 -8.50
CA GLY A 18 -2.72 -16.82 -8.09
C GLY A 18 -2.77 -17.23 -6.63
N ARG A 19 -1.73 -16.92 -5.85
CA ARG A 19 -1.59 -17.36 -4.44
C ARG A 19 -2.45 -16.57 -3.47
N ILE A 20 -2.75 -15.32 -3.80
CA ILE A 20 -3.68 -14.48 -3.05
C ILE A 20 -4.90 -14.26 -3.94
N ARG A 21 -6.09 -14.50 -3.41
CA ARG A 21 -7.36 -14.16 -4.05
C ARG A 21 -7.95 -12.94 -3.36
N VAL A 22 -8.41 -11.97 -4.12
CA VAL A 22 -8.92 -10.72 -3.54
C VAL A 22 -10.19 -10.29 -4.24
N ARG A 23 -11.26 -10.16 -3.45
CA ARG A 23 -12.54 -9.59 -3.87
C ARG A 23 -12.48 -8.08 -3.67
N GLN A 24 -12.85 -7.34 -4.70
CA GLN A 24 -12.89 -5.88 -4.69
C GLN A 24 -14.06 -5.36 -5.52
N PHE A 25 -14.48 -4.13 -5.25
CA PHE A 25 -15.52 -3.49 -6.06
C PHE A 25 -15.04 -3.31 -7.51
N ARG A 26 -15.93 -3.53 -8.48
CA ARG A 26 -15.65 -3.34 -9.91
C ARG A 26 -15.31 -1.88 -10.19
N SER A 27 -16.06 -0.97 -9.58
CA SER A 27 -15.86 0.47 -9.65
C SER A 27 -15.19 1.02 -8.40
N GLY A 28 -14.40 2.08 -8.55
CA GLY A 28 -13.58 2.66 -7.48
C GLY A 28 -12.10 2.28 -7.60
N TYR A 29 -11.36 2.42 -6.51
CA TYR A 29 -9.96 2.00 -6.46
C TYR A 29 -9.87 0.47 -6.56
N ARG A 30 -9.06 0.00 -7.51
CA ARG A 30 -8.62 -1.39 -7.61
C ARG A 30 -7.13 -1.46 -7.34
N PHE A 31 -6.68 -2.55 -6.71
CA PHE A 31 -5.26 -2.69 -6.45
C PHE A 31 -4.46 -2.70 -7.76
N SER A 32 -3.31 -2.04 -7.73
CA SER A 32 -2.38 -1.95 -8.84
C SER A 32 -1.04 -2.57 -8.45
N ILE A 33 -0.07 -2.49 -9.36
CA ILE A 33 1.31 -2.86 -9.07
C ILE A 33 1.88 -2.12 -7.85
N ASP A 34 1.40 -0.90 -7.58
CA ASP A 34 1.82 -0.03 -6.48
C ASP A 34 1.68 -0.74 -5.11
N ALA A 35 0.59 -1.51 -4.93
CA ALA A 35 0.36 -2.31 -3.73
C ALA A 35 1.39 -3.43 -3.56
N VAL A 36 1.76 -4.09 -4.67
CA VAL A 36 2.78 -5.15 -4.68
C VAL A 36 4.14 -4.55 -4.33
N LEU A 37 4.52 -3.44 -4.94
CA LEU A 37 5.79 -2.77 -4.68
C LEU A 37 5.93 -2.34 -3.22
N LEU A 38 4.90 -1.69 -2.68
CA LEU A 38 4.89 -1.25 -1.29
C LEU A 38 4.97 -2.44 -0.32
N ALA A 39 4.22 -3.51 -0.57
CA ALA A 39 4.21 -4.69 0.28
C ALA A 39 5.57 -5.43 0.29
N HIS A 40 6.26 -5.51 -0.85
CA HIS A 40 7.61 -6.07 -0.92
C HIS A 40 8.63 -5.21 -0.15
N GLU A 41 8.59 -3.88 -0.28
CA GLU A 41 9.46 -2.98 0.50
C GLU A 41 9.14 -3.08 2.01
N ALA A 42 7.87 -3.26 2.36
CA ALA A 42 7.42 -3.48 3.72
C ALA A 42 7.93 -4.81 4.30
N ALA A 43 8.00 -5.87 3.50
CA ALA A 43 8.43 -7.20 3.92
C ALA A 43 9.94 -7.33 4.19
N ARG A 44 10.76 -6.30 3.94
CA ARG A 44 12.23 -6.40 4.00
C ARG A 44 12.85 -6.82 5.34
N ARG A 45 12.28 -6.43 6.49
CA ARG A 45 12.84 -6.70 7.83
C ARG A 45 12.03 -7.75 8.58
N PRO A 46 12.59 -8.79 9.20
CA PRO A 46 11.77 -9.72 9.99
C PRO A 46 11.21 -9.04 11.26
N GLY A 47 10.16 -9.62 11.86
CA GLY A 47 9.74 -9.32 13.24
C GLY A 47 8.94 -8.03 13.49
N GLU A 48 8.56 -7.27 12.47
CA GLU A 48 7.80 -6.02 12.64
C GLU A 48 6.29 -6.25 12.71
N SER A 49 5.62 -5.60 13.65
CA SER A 49 4.15 -5.47 13.61
C SER A 49 3.75 -4.33 12.67
N VAL A 50 2.76 -4.59 11.81
CA VAL A 50 2.43 -3.72 10.67
C VAL A 50 1.05 -3.09 10.84
N VAL A 51 0.93 -1.81 10.52
CA VAL A 51 -0.36 -1.12 10.35
C VAL A 51 -0.50 -0.60 8.93
N ASP A 52 -1.56 -1.00 8.24
CA ASP A 52 -1.88 -0.61 6.86
C ASP A 52 -2.95 0.49 6.87
N LEU A 53 -2.52 1.73 6.62
CA LEU A 53 -3.36 2.93 6.70
C LEU A 53 -4.08 3.16 5.35
N GLY A 54 -5.40 2.96 5.37
CA GLY A 54 -6.23 3.00 4.17
C GLY A 54 -6.17 1.66 3.43
N THR A 55 -6.44 0.58 4.17
CA THR A 55 -6.19 -0.79 3.70
C THR A 55 -7.10 -1.20 2.52
N GLY A 56 -8.20 -0.48 2.28
CA GLY A 56 -9.14 -0.78 1.20
C GLY A 56 -9.66 -2.21 1.27
N CYS A 57 -9.39 -3.01 0.23
CA CYS A 57 -9.77 -4.42 0.16
C CYS A 57 -8.80 -5.38 0.89
N GLY A 58 -7.79 -4.86 1.59
CA GLY A 58 -6.84 -5.63 2.39
C GLY A 58 -5.62 -6.14 1.63
N ILE A 59 -5.44 -5.77 0.35
CA ILE A 59 -4.42 -6.36 -0.53
C ILE A 59 -2.98 -6.20 -0.04
N ILE A 60 -2.60 -5.03 0.45
CA ILE A 60 -1.23 -4.78 0.96
C ILE A 60 -0.99 -5.66 2.19
N SER A 61 -1.95 -5.67 3.12
CA SER A 61 -1.93 -6.54 4.29
C SER A 61 -1.80 -8.02 3.93
N LEU A 62 -2.57 -8.51 2.94
CA LEU A 62 -2.51 -9.89 2.46
C LEU A 62 -1.15 -10.23 1.84
N ILE A 63 -0.59 -9.36 1.00
CA ILE A 63 0.73 -9.59 0.38
C ILE A 63 1.82 -9.61 1.46
N ILE A 64 1.81 -8.68 2.41
CA ILE A 64 2.77 -8.68 3.52
C ILE A 64 2.61 -9.95 4.36
N GLY A 65 1.39 -10.36 4.68
CA GLY A 65 1.10 -11.57 5.44
C GLY A 65 1.55 -12.84 4.72
N TYR A 66 1.37 -12.91 3.40
CA TYR A 66 1.90 -14.01 2.59
C TYR A 66 3.44 -14.06 2.63
N LEU A 67 4.10 -12.92 2.40
CA LEU A 67 5.55 -12.84 2.36
C LEU A 67 6.20 -13.04 3.74
N ARG A 68 5.49 -12.72 4.83
CA ARG A 68 5.98 -12.81 6.21
C ARG A 68 4.93 -13.45 7.12
N PRO A 69 4.84 -14.80 7.15
CA PRO A 69 3.86 -15.54 7.93
C PRO A 69 3.80 -15.19 9.41
N GLN A 70 4.93 -14.79 10.01
CA GLN A 70 5.06 -14.54 11.44
C GLN A 70 4.63 -13.14 11.88
N ARG A 71 4.30 -12.23 10.94
CA ARG A 71 3.95 -10.85 11.28
C ARG A 71 2.47 -10.70 11.64
N ARG A 72 2.22 -9.87 12.65
CA ARG A 72 0.89 -9.34 12.96
C ARG A 72 0.64 -8.07 12.15
N ILE A 73 -0.57 -7.97 11.59
CA ILE A 73 -0.95 -6.87 10.70
C ILE A 73 -2.33 -6.36 11.11
N CYS A 74 -2.47 -5.04 11.20
CA CYS A 74 -3.76 -4.37 11.38
C CYS A 74 -4.03 -3.43 10.20
N GLY A 75 -5.05 -3.71 9.41
CA GLY A 75 -5.54 -2.79 8.39
C GLY A 75 -6.57 -1.81 8.97
N VAL A 76 -6.43 -0.53 8.65
CA VAL A 76 -7.39 0.52 9.04
C VAL A 76 -8.09 1.04 7.80
N GLU A 77 -9.42 1.02 7.81
CA GLU A 77 -10.25 1.51 6.70
C GLU A 77 -11.49 2.21 7.25
N TYR A 78 -11.90 3.31 6.61
CA TYR A 78 -13.07 4.09 7.04
C TYR A 78 -14.35 3.66 6.31
N ASP A 79 -14.24 3.14 5.09
CA ASP A 79 -15.37 2.72 4.27
C ASP A 79 -15.87 1.34 4.70
N THR A 80 -17.06 1.28 5.32
CA THR A 80 -17.67 0.04 5.84
C THR A 80 -17.77 -1.06 4.78
N GLY A 81 -18.01 -0.71 3.51
CA GLY A 81 -18.06 -1.68 2.41
C GLY A 81 -16.70 -2.34 2.15
N SER A 82 -15.64 -1.54 2.13
CA SER A 82 -14.25 -2.00 1.96
C SER A 82 -13.76 -2.77 3.19
N VAL A 83 -14.12 -2.35 4.40
CA VAL A 83 -13.88 -3.10 5.64
C VAL A 83 -14.44 -4.51 5.56
N ARG A 84 -15.70 -4.65 5.12
CA ARG A 84 -16.34 -5.96 4.95
C ARG A 84 -15.56 -6.83 3.95
N LEU A 85 -15.23 -6.28 2.79
CA LEU A 85 -14.45 -6.99 1.76
C LEU A 85 -13.07 -7.41 2.27
N ALA A 86 -12.36 -6.53 2.97
CA ALA A 86 -11.05 -6.84 3.52
C ALA A 86 -11.12 -8.00 4.52
N ARG A 87 -12.12 -8.00 5.42
CA ARG A 87 -12.35 -9.12 6.36
C ARG A 87 -12.66 -10.42 5.62
N GLU A 88 -13.50 -10.38 4.58
CA GLU A 88 -13.81 -11.55 3.75
C GLU A 88 -12.56 -12.10 3.04
N ASN A 89 -11.74 -11.21 2.46
CA ASN A 89 -10.50 -11.60 1.78
C ASN A 89 -9.48 -12.20 2.76
N ILE A 90 -9.30 -11.61 3.94
CA ILE A 90 -8.41 -12.16 4.97
C ILE A 90 -8.84 -13.56 5.37
N LYS A 91 -10.15 -13.78 5.56
CA LYS A 91 -10.70 -15.09 5.89
C LYS A 91 -10.49 -16.08 4.74
N SER A 92 -10.77 -15.71 3.50
CA SER A 92 -10.65 -16.62 2.35
C SER A 92 -9.20 -17.01 2.04
N ASN A 93 -8.23 -16.16 2.39
CA ASN A 93 -6.79 -16.46 2.29
C ASN A 93 -6.21 -17.10 3.56
N GLN A 94 -7.03 -17.46 4.55
CA GLN A 94 -6.60 -18.14 5.78
C GLN A 94 -5.54 -17.36 6.59
N MET A 95 -5.73 -16.04 6.73
CA MET A 95 -4.81 -15.16 7.48
C MET A 95 -5.49 -14.41 8.63
N ALA A 96 -6.70 -14.83 9.03
CA ALA A 96 -7.49 -14.16 10.05
C ALA A 96 -6.92 -14.29 11.48
N ASP A 97 -6.00 -15.23 11.70
CA ASP A 97 -5.24 -15.42 12.93
C ASP A 97 -4.20 -14.30 13.18
N ARG A 98 -3.81 -13.57 12.13
CA ARG A 98 -2.69 -12.61 12.18
C ARG A 98 -2.91 -11.30 11.44
N ILE A 99 -3.98 -11.19 10.66
CA ILE A 99 -4.41 -9.95 10.01
C ILE A 99 -5.79 -9.56 10.54
N THR A 100 -5.90 -8.38 11.14
CA THR A 100 -7.17 -7.82 11.63
C THR A 100 -7.52 -6.53 10.88
N ILE A 101 -8.82 -6.23 10.78
CA ILE A 101 -9.31 -4.99 10.17
C ILE A 101 -10.08 -4.16 11.19
N LEU A 102 -9.57 -2.96 11.44
CA LEU A 102 -10.20 -1.93 12.24
C LEU A 102 -10.96 -0.96 11.31
N GLU A 103 -12.26 -0.82 11.56
CA GLU A 103 -13.06 0.22 10.93
C GLU A 103 -12.84 1.53 11.67
N GLY A 104 -12.32 2.54 10.99
CA GLY A 104 -12.01 3.81 11.66
C GLY A 104 -11.39 4.87 10.76
N ASP A 105 -11.47 6.10 11.25
CA ASP A 105 -10.85 7.26 10.62
C ASP A 105 -9.41 7.44 11.12
N ILE A 106 -8.46 7.31 10.20
CA ILE A 106 -7.01 7.42 10.43
C ILE A 106 -6.66 8.73 11.15
N ARG A 107 -7.38 9.82 10.89
CA ARG A 107 -7.14 11.15 11.51
C ARG A 107 -7.34 11.11 13.02
N ARG A 108 -8.35 10.36 13.47
CA ARG A 108 -8.80 10.28 14.87
C ARG A 108 -8.29 9.06 15.62
N LEU A 109 -7.79 8.07 14.89
CA LEU A 109 -7.27 6.83 15.45
C LEU A 109 -6.23 7.11 16.54
N ARG A 110 -6.09 6.27 17.56
CA ARG A 110 -5.02 6.34 18.55
C ARG A 110 -4.40 4.97 18.69
N ARG A 111 -3.18 4.91 19.26
CA ARG A 111 -2.47 3.64 19.40
C ARG A 111 -3.26 2.61 20.22
N GLN A 112 -3.96 3.05 21.26
CA GLN A 112 -4.82 2.18 22.08
C GLN A 112 -6.00 1.57 21.30
N ASP A 113 -6.44 2.21 20.22
CA ASP A 113 -7.55 1.73 19.40
C ASP A 113 -7.12 0.54 18.50
N LEU A 114 -5.81 0.32 18.31
CA LEU A 114 -5.25 -0.79 17.54
C LEU A 114 -5.27 -2.14 18.30
N GLY A 115 -5.61 -2.11 19.59
CA GLY A 115 -5.57 -3.27 20.47
C GLY A 115 -4.26 -3.39 21.28
N PRO A 116 -4.30 -4.10 22.42
CA PRO A 116 -3.18 -4.15 23.38
C PRO A 116 -1.94 -4.86 22.81
N ASP A 117 -2.14 -5.78 21.88
CA ASP A 117 -1.11 -6.61 21.26
C ASP A 117 -0.47 -5.98 20.01
N MET A 118 -0.91 -4.79 19.62
CA MET A 118 -0.46 -4.09 18.42
C MET A 118 0.48 -2.95 18.80
N THR A 119 1.77 -3.17 18.54
CA THR A 119 2.86 -2.25 18.82
C THR A 119 3.47 -1.86 17.47
N PRO A 120 3.05 -0.76 16.82
CA PRO A 120 3.35 -0.53 15.40
C PRO A 120 4.82 -0.17 15.14
N ASP A 121 5.57 -1.14 14.63
CA ASP A 121 6.97 -0.95 14.20
C ASP A 121 7.05 -0.43 12.76
N LEU A 122 6.07 -0.83 11.95
CA LEU A 122 5.94 -0.42 10.57
C LEU A 122 4.52 0.06 10.28
N LEU A 123 4.40 1.27 9.73
CA LEU A 123 3.19 1.74 9.08
C LEU A 123 3.40 1.71 7.56
N VAL A 124 2.38 1.29 6.81
CA VAL A 124 2.36 1.35 5.35
C VAL A 124 1.16 2.15 4.88
N SER A 125 1.28 2.87 3.77
CA SER A 125 0.13 3.49 3.12
C SER A 125 0.34 3.63 1.61
N ASN A 126 -0.72 3.39 0.86
CA ASN A 126 -0.85 3.72 -0.55
C ASN A 126 -2.04 4.66 -0.71
N PRO A 127 -1.89 5.96 -0.36
CA PRO A 127 -3.01 6.89 -0.34
C PRO A 127 -3.52 7.15 -1.77
N PRO A 128 -4.80 7.52 -1.95
CA PRO A 128 -5.27 7.99 -3.24
C PRO A 128 -4.51 9.24 -3.71
N PHE A 129 -4.22 9.33 -5.01
CA PHE A 129 -3.31 10.32 -5.59
C PHE A 129 -4.01 11.35 -6.50
N ARG A 130 -4.79 12.34 -6.04
CA ARG A 130 -5.46 13.28 -6.97
C ARG A 130 -5.62 14.74 -6.51
N PRO A 131 -4.66 15.64 -6.80
CA PRO A 131 -4.72 17.04 -6.34
C PRO A 131 -6.11 17.67 -6.53
N VAL A 132 -6.55 18.41 -5.51
CA VAL A 132 -7.86 19.08 -5.40
C VAL A 132 -8.22 19.94 -6.62
N ASN A 133 -7.25 20.34 -7.47
CA ASN A 133 -7.41 21.34 -8.53
C ASN A 133 -6.90 20.96 -9.95
N ALA A 134 -6.67 19.69 -10.30
CA ALA A 134 -6.16 19.35 -11.64
C ALA A 134 -7.25 19.10 -12.71
N GLY A 135 -7.64 20.13 -13.45
CA GLY A 135 -8.11 20.05 -14.86
C GLY A 135 -9.35 19.19 -15.22
N ARG A 136 -9.69 19.15 -16.53
CA ARG A 136 -10.90 18.49 -17.08
C ARG A 136 -10.85 16.96 -16.85
N ILE A 137 -11.72 16.47 -15.97
CA ILE A 137 -11.81 15.05 -15.57
C ILE A 137 -13.28 14.65 -15.53
N ASN A 138 -13.57 13.41 -15.92
CA ASN A 138 -14.91 12.79 -15.96
C ASN A 138 -15.68 13.04 -14.63
N PRO A 139 -16.95 13.51 -14.68
CA PRO A 139 -17.74 13.89 -13.51
C PRO A 139 -17.87 12.81 -12.42
N ASP A 140 -17.95 11.53 -12.79
CA ASP A 140 -18.07 10.44 -11.81
C ASP A 140 -16.74 10.18 -11.08
N THR A 141 -15.63 10.25 -11.80
CA THR A 141 -14.29 10.18 -11.21
C THR A 141 -13.96 11.43 -10.37
N ARG A 142 -14.49 12.61 -10.74
CA ARG A 142 -14.39 13.85 -9.92
C ARG A 142 -15.15 13.71 -8.61
N ARG A 143 -16.36 13.11 -8.61
CA ARG A 143 -17.16 12.92 -7.38
C ARG A 143 -16.54 11.93 -6.41
N ALA A 144 -15.96 10.83 -6.89
CA ALA A 144 -15.22 9.90 -6.05
C ALA A 144 -13.90 10.52 -5.53
N ALA A 145 -13.14 11.18 -6.40
CA ALA A 145 -11.86 11.81 -6.04
C ALA A 145 -12.02 12.98 -5.04
N ALA A 146 -13.01 13.85 -5.24
CA ALA A 146 -13.29 14.95 -4.32
C ALA A 146 -13.68 14.44 -2.93
N ARG A 147 -14.39 13.30 -2.83
CA ARG A 147 -14.74 12.70 -1.53
C ARG A 147 -13.52 12.21 -0.75
N HIS A 148 -12.52 11.62 -1.43
CA HIS A 148 -11.33 11.06 -0.78
C HIS A 148 -10.24 12.11 -0.51
N GLU A 149 -10.05 13.10 -1.37
CA GLU A 149 -9.00 14.12 -1.17
C GLU A 149 -9.45 15.29 -0.26
N LEU A 150 -10.77 15.53 -0.13
CA LEU A 150 -11.30 16.41 0.91
C LEU A 150 -11.31 15.76 2.31
N THR A 151 -11.03 14.44 2.43
CA THR A 151 -11.08 13.74 3.72
C THR A 151 -9.73 13.37 4.31
N LEU A 152 -8.70 13.03 3.54
CA LEU A 152 -7.37 12.72 4.10
C LEU A 152 -6.27 13.46 3.33
N THR A 153 -5.67 14.48 3.96
CA THR A 153 -4.52 15.18 3.38
C THR A 153 -3.21 14.43 3.68
N LEU A 154 -2.15 14.77 2.94
CA LEU A 154 -0.81 14.26 3.22
C LEU A 154 -0.31 14.66 4.62
N ALA A 155 -0.67 15.86 5.09
CA ALA A 155 -0.36 16.31 6.45
C ALA A 155 -1.08 15.47 7.50
N ASP A 156 -2.36 15.15 7.28
CA ASP A 156 -3.13 14.26 8.17
C ASP A 156 -2.52 12.86 8.23
N LEU A 157 -2.12 12.32 7.07
CA LEU A 157 -1.48 11.01 6.98
C LEU A 157 -0.15 10.98 7.73
N ALA A 158 0.71 11.99 7.54
CA ALA A 158 1.98 12.10 8.24
C ALA A 158 1.77 12.27 9.77
N ALA A 159 0.80 13.08 10.19
CA ALA A 159 0.46 13.25 11.60
C ALA A 159 -0.04 11.95 12.24
N ALA A 160 -0.93 11.22 11.53
CA ALA A 160 -1.39 9.92 11.97
C ALA A 160 -0.24 8.91 12.07
N ALA A 161 0.64 8.86 11.07
CA ALA A 161 1.81 7.98 11.09
C ALA A 161 2.72 8.27 12.29
N ARG A 162 3.02 9.55 12.54
CA ARG A 162 3.81 9.97 13.71
C ARG A 162 3.15 9.59 15.03
N ARG A 163 1.83 9.73 15.15
CA ARG A 163 1.07 9.43 16.36
C ARG A 163 1.00 7.93 16.65
N LEU A 164 0.88 7.09 15.63
CA LEU A 164 0.68 5.65 15.79
C LEU A 164 1.99 4.86 15.95
N LEU A 165 3.06 5.27 15.25
CA LEU A 165 4.33 4.56 15.26
C LEU A 165 4.95 4.48 16.66
N ASN A 166 5.64 3.39 16.95
CA ASN A 166 6.54 3.36 18.11
C ASN A 166 7.78 4.24 17.89
N LYS A 167 8.52 4.47 18.97
CA LYS A 167 9.84 5.10 18.87
C LYS A 167 10.71 4.28 17.92
N ASN A 168 11.40 4.94 16.99
CA ASN A 168 12.20 4.32 15.93
C ASN A 168 11.41 3.45 14.93
N GLY A 169 10.08 3.41 15.02
CA GLY A 169 9.23 2.79 14.02
C GLY A 169 9.35 3.52 12.69
N ARG A 170 9.09 2.81 11.60
CA ARG A 170 9.20 3.32 10.23
C ARG A 170 7.85 3.46 9.54
N PHE A 171 7.71 4.49 8.73
CA PHE A 171 6.59 4.69 7.84
C PHE A 171 7.05 4.48 6.40
N LEU A 172 6.38 3.58 5.68
CA LEU A 172 6.55 3.37 4.25
C LEU A 172 5.34 3.91 3.50
N VAL A 173 5.60 4.70 2.47
CA VAL A 173 4.56 5.24 1.59
C VAL A 173 5.01 5.15 0.14
N ILE A 174 4.09 4.73 -0.72
CA ILE A 174 4.24 4.89 -2.16
C ILE A 174 3.44 6.11 -2.61
N TYR A 175 4.05 7.00 -3.39
CA TYR A 175 3.47 8.30 -3.72
C TYR A 175 3.89 8.80 -5.11
N PRO A 176 3.14 9.70 -5.78
CA PRO A 176 3.51 10.24 -7.09
C PRO A 176 4.80 11.04 -7.00
N ALA A 177 5.74 10.75 -7.89
CA ALA A 177 7.08 11.34 -7.80
C ALA A 177 7.08 12.86 -8.02
N TRP A 178 6.15 13.38 -8.83
CA TRP A 178 6.04 14.82 -9.06
C TRP A 178 5.64 15.61 -7.80
N ARG A 179 5.07 14.96 -6.77
CA ARG A 179 4.77 15.58 -5.45
C ARG A 179 5.84 15.28 -4.39
N CYS A 180 7.06 14.90 -4.80
CA CYS A 180 8.16 14.57 -3.90
C CYS A 180 8.40 15.66 -2.84
N ALA A 181 8.48 16.92 -3.25
CA ALA A 181 8.76 18.03 -2.35
C ALA A 181 7.69 18.14 -1.23
N GLU A 182 6.41 18.04 -1.59
CA GLU A 182 5.31 18.06 -0.64
C GLU A 182 5.38 16.87 0.34
N LEU A 183 5.66 15.67 -0.18
CA LEU A 183 5.82 14.45 0.62
C LEU A 183 6.93 14.60 1.65
N LEU A 184 8.13 14.96 1.22
CA LEU A 184 9.29 15.07 2.10
C LEU A 184 9.08 16.17 3.15
N ALA A 185 8.45 17.28 2.79
CA ALA A 185 8.12 18.35 3.71
C ALA A 185 7.09 17.90 4.76
N ALA A 186 6.00 17.23 4.36
CA ALA A 186 4.96 16.77 5.28
C ALA A 186 5.50 15.74 6.29
N LEU A 187 6.35 14.82 5.84
CA LEU A 187 7.02 13.86 6.72
C LEU A 187 7.93 14.57 7.73
N SER A 188 8.79 15.47 7.25
CA SER A 188 9.76 16.19 8.10
C SER A 188 9.06 17.07 9.13
N ASN A 189 7.97 17.74 8.75
CA ASN A 189 7.15 18.57 9.64
C ASN A 189 6.46 17.76 10.76
N GLN A 190 6.38 16.44 10.63
CA GLN A 190 5.79 15.53 11.60
C GLN A 190 6.84 14.67 12.32
N ASP A 191 8.12 15.08 12.37
CA ASP A 191 9.19 14.33 13.05
C ASP A 191 9.30 12.88 12.51
N LEU A 192 9.04 12.70 11.22
CA LEU A 192 9.28 11.49 10.44
C LEU A 192 10.43 11.78 9.49
N ALA A 193 11.65 11.45 9.88
CA ALA A 193 12.83 11.73 9.08
C ALA A 193 12.87 10.80 7.86
N PRO A 194 12.79 11.30 6.61
CA PRO A 194 12.96 10.46 5.42
C PRO A 194 14.35 9.82 5.41
N LYS A 195 14.40 8.50 5.24
CA LYS A 195 15.62 7.69 5.33
C LYS A 195 15.98 6.99 4.05
N ARG A 196 14.99 6.53 3.30
CA ARG A 196 15.21 5.85 2.02
C ARG A 196 14.22 6.40 1.02
N LEU A 197 14.68 6.66 -0.19
CA LEU A 197 13.81 7.03 -1.30
C LEU A 197 14.22 6.19 -2.50
N ARG A 198 13.27 5.44 -3.05
CA ARG A 198 13.45 4.66 -4.28
C ARG A 198 12.51 5.20 -5.36
N PRO A 199 13.04 5.79 -6.44
CA PRO A 199 12.21 6.20 -7.55
C PRO A 199 11.77 4.99 -8.38
N VAL A 200 10.52 5.02 -8.84
CA VAL A 200 9.92 3.99 -9.70
C VAL A 200 9.59 4.61 -11.04
N TYR A 201 10.27 4.14 -12.08
CA TYR A 201 10.09 4.55 -13.46
C TYR A 201 9.25 3.51 -14.19
N SER A 202 8.47 3.96 -15.18
CA SER A 202 7.72 3.01 -16.02
C SER A 202 8.67 2.10 -16.81
N ARG A 203 9.73 2.66 -17.40
CA ARG A 203 10.74 2.02 -18.25
C ARG A 203 12.08 2.75 -18.11
N PRO A 204 13.22 2.15 -18.49
CA PRO A 204 14.54 2.81 -18.46
C PRO A 204 14.62 4.14 -19.18
N GLU A 205 13.93 4.28 -20.31
CA GLU A 205 13.94 5.47 -21.16
C GLU A 205 12.96 6.56 -20.68
N ALA A 206 12.16 6.29 -19.66
CA ALA A 206 11.20 7.25 -19.15
C ALA A 206 11.94 8.48 -18.58
N ARG A 207 11.54 9.66 -19.05
CA ARG A 207 12.13 10.94 -18.61
C ARG A 207 12.00 11.15 -17.10
N ASP A 208 10.82 10.87 -16.56
CA ASP A 208 10.45 11.17 -15.17
C ASP A 208 10.02 9.90 -14.43
N ALA A 209 10.34 9.86 -13.14
CA ALA A 209 9.81 8.82 -12.26
C ALA A 209 8.28 8.97 -12.15
N ARG A 210 7.57 7.85 -12.10
CA ARG A 210 6.12 7.84 -11.89
C ARG A 210 5.78 7.91 -10.40
N LEU A 211 6.46 7.09 -9.60
CA LEU A 211 6.23 6.95 -8.16
C LEU A 211 7.53 7.04 -7.38
N LEU A 212 7.41 7.26 -6.09
CA LEU A 212 8.46 7.13 -5.09
C LEU A 212 7.99 6.16 -4.02
N LEU A 213 8.85 5.22 -3.66
CA LEU A 213 8.76 4.52 -2.38
C LEU A 213 9.63 5.29 -1.38
N VAL A 214 9.03 5.78 -0.30
CA VAL A 214 9.74 6.53 0.74
C VAL A 214 9.59 5.81 2.08
N GLU A 215 10.72 5.52 2.71
CA GLU A 215 10.80 5.12 4.11
C GLU A 215 11.17 6.33 4.95
N ALA A 216 10.41 6.62 5.99
CA ALA A 216 10.73 7.60 7.02
C ALA A 216 10.75 6.94 8.40
N VAL A 217 11.57 7.46 9.32
CA VAL A 217 11.71 6.92 10.68
C VAL A 217 11.26 7.97 11.69
N ARG A 218 10.38 7.57 12.61
CA ARG A 218 9.93 8.42 13.71
C ARG A 218 11.09 8.81 14.60
N SER A 219 11.28 10.13 14.79
CA SER A 219 12.36 10.72 15.59
C SER A 219 13.75 10.27 15.14
N GLY A 220 13.88 9.94 13.84
CA GLY A 220 15.17 9.63 13.22
C GLY A 220 16.03 10.88 13.06
N ARG A 221 17.36 10.71 13.07
CA ARG A 221 18.29 11.79 12.70
C ARG A 221 18.11 12.18 11.23
N PRO A 222 18.56 13.34 10.77
CA PRO A 222 18.63 13.65 9.34
C PRO A 222 19.46 12.64 8.54
N GLY A 223 19.25 12.60 7.23
CA GLY A 223 20.01 11.76 6.28
C GLY A 223 19.10 10.84 5.46
N LEU A 224 19.16 11.00 4.13
CA LEU A 224 18.35 10.32 3.13
C LEU A 224 19.24 9.53 2.17
N GLU A 225 19.01 8.24 2.06
CA GLU A 225 19.62 7.37 1.05
C GLU A 225 18.76 7.39 -0.23
N PHE A 226 19.35 7.85 -1.33
CA PHE A 226 18.72 7.81 -2.65
C PHE A 226 19.06 6.48 -3.32
N LEU A 227 18.08 5.59 -3.42
CA LEU A 227 18.26 4.22 -3.89
C LEU A 227 18.26 4.15 -5.42
N ARG A 228 18.83 3.06 -5.95
CA ARG A 228 18.75 2.74 -7.37
C ARG A 228 17.28 2.67 -7.82
N PRO A 229 16.95 3.21 -9.01
CA PRO A 229 15.60 3.19 -9.53
C PRO A 229 15.07 1.76 -9.66
N LEU A 230 13.75 1.62 -9.50
CA LEU A 230 13.01 0.45 -9.96
C LEU A 230 12.38 0.78 -11.31
N TYR A 231 12.53 -0.11 -12.29
CA TYR A 231 11.82 -0.02 -13.56
C TYR A 231 10.66 -1.01 -13.57
N LEU A 232 9.46 -0.55 -13.91
CA LEU A 232 8.30 -1.45 -13.98
C LEU A 232 8.42 -2.44 -15.13
N HIS A 233 8.91 -1.98 -16.28
CA HIS A 233 9.02 -2.76 -17.51
C HIS A 233 10.45 -2.73 -18.07
N GLU A 234 10.83 -3.76 -18.82
CA GLU A 234 12.07 -3.76 -19.61
C GLU A 234 11.90 -2.88 -20.86
N GLY A 235 12.95 -2.19 -21.32
CA GLY A 235 13.09 -1.63 -22.69
C GLY A 235 11.90 -0.93 -23.37
N ARG A 236 12.01 -0.68 -24.68
CA ARG A 236 11.06 0.18 -25.44
C ARG A 236 9.64 -0.40 -25.54
N THR A 237 8.69 0.53 -25.69
CA THR A 237 7.23 0.36 -25.85
C THR A 237 6.84 -0.97 -26.50
N PRO A 238 5.85 -1.69 -25.96
CA PRO A 238 5.20 -2.73 -26.76
C PRO A 238 4.54 -2.00 -27.92
N ASP A 239 4.99 -2.27 -29.14
CA ASP A 239 3.98 -2.43 -30.19
C ASP A 239 2.94 -3.38 -29.61
N GLU A 240 1.72 -2.89 -29.57
CA GLU A 240 0.50 -3.48 -29.01
C GLU A 240 0.64 -4.94 -28.58
N THR A 241 0.49 -5.18 -27.27
CA THR A 241 0.57 -6.48 -26.59
C THR A 241 1.96 -7.11 -26.54
N GLY A 242 2.52 -7.23 -25.33
CA GLY A 242 3.72 -8.04 -25.10
C GLY A 242 3.56 -9.45 -25.69
N LYS A 243 4.68 -10.12 -26.00
CA LYS A 243 4.65 -11.50 -26.51
C LYS A 243 3.70 -12.35 -25.64
N ASN A 244 2.57 -12.78 -26.21
CA ASN A 244 1.51 -13.58 -25.58
C ASN A 244 0.52 -12.85 -24.65
N GLY A 245 0.35 -11.53 -24.76
CA GLY A 245 -0.65 -10.77 -23.99
C GLY A 245 -0.33 -10.59 -22.50
N ARG A 246 0.89 -10.96 -22.06
CA ARG A 246 1.37 -10.73 -20.69
C ARG A 246 2.07 -9.37 -20.59
N PRO A 247 1.93 -8.64 -19.47
CA PRO A 247 2.67 -7.41 -19.27
C PRO A 247 4.17 -7.69 -19.23
N ASP A 248 4.93 -6.87 -19.96
CA ASP A 248 6.38 -6.92 -20.07
C ASP A 248 7.05 -6.34 -18.81
N TYR A 249 6.87 -6.98 -17.65
CA TYR A 249 7.46 -6.52 -16.39
C TYR A 249 8.97 -6.77 -16.35
N SER A 250 9.72 -5.87 -15.70
CA SER A 250 11.15 -6.08 -15.47
C SER A 250 11.41 -7.35 -14.66
N ALA A 251 12.60 -7.93 -14.78
CA ALA A 251 12.96 -9.15 -14.03
C ALA A 251 12.82 -8.96 -12.50
N GLU A 252 13.03 -7.74 -11.99
CA GLU A 252 12.80 -7.42 -10.58
C GLU A 252 11.31 -7.45 -10.23
N VAL A 253 10.45 -6.82 -11.03
CA VAL A 253 9.01 -6.76 -10.79
C VAL A 253 8.34 -8.11 -11.03
N ALA A 254 8.77 -8.88 -12.03
CA ALA A 254 8.29 -10.22 -12.29
C ALA A 254 8.52 -11.14 -11.08
N ARG A 255 9.69 -11.08 -10.43
CA ARG A 255 9.96 -11.83 -9.18
C ARG A 255 9.08 -11.40 -8.02
N MET A 256 8.67 -10.13 -7.96
CA MET A 256 7.73 -9.65 -6.96
C MET A 256 6.30 -10.18 -7.20
N LEU A 257 5.91 -10.30 -8.47
CA LEU A 257 4.60 -10.82 -8.89
C LEU A 257 4.50 -12.34 -8.84
N GLU A 258 5.62 -13.05 -8.93
CA GLU A 258 5.71 -14.51 -8.86
C GLU A 258 6.85 -14.92 -7.92
N PRO A 259 6.71 -14.69 -6.59
CA PRO A 259 7.77 -15.05 -5.65
C PRO A 259 7.98 -16.58 -5.64
N ALA A 260 9.25 -16.98 -5.56
CA ALA A 260 9.65 -18.39 -5.47
C ALA A 260 9.03 -19.07 -4.23
N ARG A 261 8.78 -20.38 -4.31
CA ARG A 261 8.12 -21.19 -3.25
C ARG A 261 8.90 -21.29 -1.92
N GLU A 262 10.07 -20.68 -1.80
CA GLU A 262 10.96 -20.79 -0.62
C GLU A 262 10.31 -20.35 0.71
N ALA A 263 9.20 -19.61 0.67
CA ALA A 263 8.42 -19.24 1.84
C ALA A 263 7.65 -20.42 2.51
N GLU A 264 7.43 -21.54 1.81
CA GLU A 264 6.75 -22.72 2.39
C GLU A 264 7.66 -23.52 3.35
N SER A 265 8.99 -23.48 3.15
CA SER A 265 9.96 -24.21 3.97
C SER A 265 10.33 -23.54 5.29
N ALA A 266 9.96 -22.27 5.50
CA ALA A 266 10.26 -21.54 6.73
C ALA A 266 9.17 -21.65 7.82
N GLY A 267 8.10 -22.40 7.56
CA GLY A 267 6.97 -22.61 8.47
C GLY A 267 6.83 -24.05 8.99
N LEU A 268 7.81 -24.93 8.70
CA LEU A 268 7.79 -26.33 9.11
C LEU A 268 9.09 -26.72 9.83
N ARG A 269 9.48 -25.96 10.87
CA ARG A 269 10.41 -26.39 11.93
C ARG A 269 10.06 -25.71 13.24
#